data_AF-A0A3B9G022-F1
#
_entry.id   AF-A0A3B9G022-F1
#
_cell.length_a   1.000
_cell.length_b   1.000
_cell.length_c   1.000
_cell.angle_alpha   90.00
_cell.angle_beta   90.00
_cell.angle_gamma   90.00
#
_symmetry.space_group_name_H-M   'P 1'
#
loop_
_entity.id
_entity.type
_entity.pdbx_description
1 polymer ?
#
loop_
_entity_poly.entity_id
_entity_poly.type
_entity_poly.pdbx_seq_one_letter_code
_entity_poly.pdbx_strand_id
1 'polypeptide(L)'
;MNTGFNSFEMPKKPDVYYAGMLQYDGDLKLPNHFLVEPPHIEHTLSEFLVNKGVVSYACSETQKYGHVTYFWNGNRSEKFSDELETWVEVPSDIIPFDLKPWMKATEVTDLMVEAIESGKYQFLRCNYPNGDMVGHTGNYEATLIGVESVDLQLRRVMDACKKMDYTLIVTADHGNSDEMYDKGKNPDGSP
;
A
#
# COMPACT_ATOMS: atom_id res chain seq x y z
N MET A 1 18.29 18.34 7.22
CA MET A 1 18.88 17.07 7.74
C MET A 1 18.56 16.96 9.22
N ASN A 2 18.14 15.77 9.65
CA ASN A 2 17.56 15.52 10.97
C ASN A 2 18.57 15.76 12.11
N THR A 3 18.28 16.69 13.02
CA THR A 3 19.08 16.92 14.23
C THR A 3 18.75 15.82 15.24
N GLY A 4 19.63 14.83 15.40
CA GLY A 4 19.41 13.70 16.31
C GLY A 4 19.38 12.31 15.67
N PHE A 5 19.85 12.17 14.42
CA PHE A 5 19.98 10.86 13.77
C PHE A 5 20.88 9.90 14.59
N ASN A 6 20.35 8.74 14.94
CA ASN A 6 21.01 7.74 15.79
C ASN A 6 20.91 6.31 15.25
N SER A 7 20.42 6.10 14.03
CA SER A 7 20.22 4.75 13.46
C SER A 7 21.54 4.06 13.12
N PHE A 8 22.63 4.82 12.90
CA PHE A 8 24.01 4.33 12.79
C PHE A 8 25.01 5.45 13.11
N GLU A 9 26.28 5.09 13.32
CA GLU A 9 27.35 6.06 13.56
C GLU A 9 27.67 6.84 12.28
N MET A 10 27.38 8.14 12.31
CA MET A 10 27.64 9.04 11.19
C MET A 10 29.11 9.51 11.20
N PRO A 11 29.83 9.46 10.06
CA PRO A 11 31.07 10.20 9.92
C PRO A 11 30.85 11.71 10.08
N LYS A 12 31.93 12.49 10.18
CA LYS A 12 31.85 13.95 10.35
C LYS A 12 30.88 14.56 9.33
N LYS A 13 29.83 15.22 9.83
CA LYS A 13 28.79 15.84 9.01
C LYS A 13 29.39 16.91 8.09
N PRO A 14 29.26 16.80 6.76
CA PRO A 14 29.70 17.84 5.84
C PRO A 14 28.76 19.05 5.92
N ASP A 15 29.31 20.25 5.75
CA ASP A 15 28.55 21.49 5.69
C ASP A 15 28.06 21.71 4.26
N VAL A 16 26.79 21.36 4.01
CA VAL A 16 26.18 21.37 2.68
C VAL A 16 24.80 22.01 2.71
N TYR A 17 24.46 22.70 1.63
CA TYR A 17 23.09 23.10 1.37
C TYR A 17 22.35 21.92 0.72
N TYR A 18 21.49 21.24 1.50
CA TYR A 18 20.71 20.11 1.02
C TYR A 18 19.29 20.56 0.69
N ALA A 19 18.87 20.34 -0.56
CA ALA A 19 17.50 20.50 -1.01
C ALA A 19 17.00 19.23 -1.71
N GLY A 20 15.76 18.85 -1.45
CA GLY A 20 15.06 17.81 -2.23
C GLY A 20 14.48 18.38 -3.52
N MET A 21 14.14 17.51 -4.47
CA MET A 21 13.33 17.95 -5.63
C MET A 21 11.94 18.42 -5.16
N LEU A 22 11.36 17.65 -4.24
CA LEU A 22 10.07 17.90 -3.58
C LEU A 22 10.27 17.80 -2.06
N GLN A 23 9.26 18.24 -1.29
CA GLN A 23 9.14 17.84 0.10
C GLN A 23 8.63 16.39 0.16
N TYR A 24 9.32 15.53 0.91
CA TYR A 24 9.02 14.10 1.02
C TYR A 24 7.98 13.82 2.11
N ASP A 25 8.02 14.59 3.19
CA ASP A 25 7.09 14.48 4.31
C ASP A 25 6.62 15.88 4.70
N GLY A 26 5.34 16.17 4.46
CA GLY A 26 4.72 17.45 4.76
C GLY A 26 4.52 17.69 6.26
N ASP A 27 4.25 16.62 7.01
CA ASP A 27 3.98 16.67 8.45
C ASP A 27 5.29 16.94 9.22
N LEU A 28 6.35 16.19 8.88
CA LEU A 28 7.69 16.37 9.45
C LEU A 28 8.49 17.51 8.77
N LYS A 29 7.96 18.07 7.68
CA LYS A 29 8.58 19.11 6.85
C LYS A 29 9.97 18.73 6.34
N LEU A 30 10.12 17.48 5.89
CA LEU A 30 11.39 16.94 5.42
C LEU A 30 11.43 16.82 3.89
N PRO A 31 12.53 17.23 3.23
CA PRO A 31 13.60 18.09 3.75
C PRO A 31 13.14 19.55 3.96
N ASN A 32 13.90 20.30 4.76
CA ASN A 32 13.63 21.71 5.07
C ASN A 32 13.68 22.64 3.83
N HIS A 33 14.41 22.23 2.78
CA HIS A 33 14.51 22.95 1.52
C HIS A 33 14.13 22.02 0.39
N PHE A 34 13.33 22.51 -0.55
CA PHE A 34 12.88 21.77 -1.72
C PHE A 34 12.64 22.74 -2.89
N LEU A 35 12.72 22.23 -4.11
CA LEU A 35 12.64 23.04 -5.32
C LEU A 35 11.19 23.23 -5.82
N VAL A 36 10.34 22.24 -5.56
CA VAL A 36 8.93 22.22 -5.98
C VAL A 36 8.06 21.91 -4.76
N GLU A 37 6.99 22.68 -4.57
CA GLU A 37 6.01 22.42 -3.52
C GLU A 37 5.26 21.11 -3.83
N PRO A 38 5.05 20.22 -2.84
CA PRO A 38 4.25 19.03 -3.04
C PRO A 38 2.80 19.43 -3.37
N PRO A 39 2.08 18.61 -4.17
CA PRO A 39 0.68 18.89 -4.46
C PRO A 39 -0.14 18.89 -3.17
N HIS A 40 -0.90 19.96 -2.95
CA HIS A 40 -1.91 20.00 -1.91
C HIS A 40 -3.14 19.22 -2.39
N ILE A 41 -3.40 18.07 -1.77
CA ILE A 41 -4.54 17.21 -2.11
C ILE A 41 -5.61 17.38 -1.03
N GLU A 42 -6.67 18.08 -1.38
CA GLU A 42 -7.83 18.32 -0.51
C GLU A 42 -9.03 17.51 -0.99
N HIS A 43 -10.01 17.32 -0.11
CA HIS A 43 -11.26 16.63 -0.40
C HIS A 43 -11.05 15.17 -0.85
N THR A 44 -10.10 14.50 -0.20
CA THR A 44 -9.87 13.07 -0.41
C THR A 44 -11.11 12.26 0.01
N LEU A 45 -11.20 11.01 -0.45
CA LEU A 45 -12.33 10.16 -0.09
C LEU A 45 -12.44 9.95 1.42
N SER A 46 -11.33 9.67 2.12
CA SER A 46 -11.35 9.49 3.58
C SER A 46 -11.83 10.75 4.30
N GLU A 47 -11.36 11.94 3.88
CA GLU A 47 -11.81 13.23 4.44
C GLU A 47 -13.33 13.39 4.29
N PHE A 48 -13.85 13.13 3.08
CA PHE A 48 -15.27 13.21 2.81
C PHE A 48 -16.07 12.22 3.67
N LEU A 49 -15.63 10.97 3.78
CA LEU A 49 -16.31 9.93 4.56
C LEU A 49 -16.33 10.25 6.06
N VAL A 50 -15.20 10.70 6.62
CA VAL A 50 -15.10 11.13 8.02
C VAL A 50 -16.02 12.32 8.29
N ASN A 51 -16.06 13.31 7.39
CA ASN A 51 -16.99 14.45 7.49
C ASN A 51 -18.48 14.03 7.43
N LYS A 52 -18.79 12.82 6.95
CA LYS A 52 -20.14 12.23 6.96
C LYS A 52 -20.37 11.24 8.10
N GLY A 53 -19.41 11.06 9.01
CA GLY A 53 -19.53 10.12 10.13
C GLY A 53 -19.42 8.64 9.70
N VAL A 54 -18.85 8.36 8.54
CA VAL A 54 -18.69 7.00 8.03
C VAL A 54 -17.50 6.34 8.71
N VAL A 55 -17.75 5.25 9.44
CA VAL A 55 -16.72 4.45 10.10
C VAL A 55 -16.02 3.58 9.06
N SER A 56 -14.68 3.66 8.98
CA SER A 56 -13.89 3.01 7.93
C SER A 56 -12.75 2.13 8.46
N TYR A 57 -12.35 1.17 7.63
CA TYR A 57 -11.29 0.21 7.91
C TYR A 57 -10.30 0.14 6.74
N ALA A 58 -9.00 0.15 7.03
CA ALA A 58 -7.92 -0.02 6.06
C ALA A 58 -6.93 -1.09 6.52
N CYS A 59 -6.60 -2.04 5.65
CA CYS A 59 -5.63 -3.09 5.98
C CYS A 59 -4.68 -3.41 4.82
N SER A 60 -3.40 -3.58 5.11
CA SER A 60 -2.43 -4.18 4.19
C SER A 60 -1.22 -4.65 4.99
N GLU A 61 -0.30 -5.34 4.33
CA GLU A 61 1.00 -5.62 4.91
C GLU A 61 1.97 -4.44 4.76
N THR A 62 3.09 -4.47 5.50
CA THR A 62 4.09 -3.38 5.56
C THR A 62 4.45 -2.78 4.21
N GLN A 63 4.61 -3.60 3.16
CA GLN A 63 4.99 -3.12 1.82
C GLN A 63 3.98 -2.14 1.19
N LYS A 64 2.69 -2.30 1.47
CA LYS A 64 1.62 -1.44 0.91
C LYS A 64 0.75 -0.78 1.98
N TYR A 65 1.12 -0.86 3.26
CA TYR A 65 0.43 -0.17 4.35
C TYR A 65 0.36 1.34 4.12
N GLY A 66 1.47 1.98 3.74
CA GLY A 66 1.50 3.40 3.37
C GLY A 66 0.61 3.74 2.16
N HIS A 67 0.38 2.78 1.26
CA HIS A 67 -0.45 3.00 0.06
C HIS A 67 -1.93 3.05 0.39
N VAL A 68 -2.39 2.24 1.35
CA VAL A 68 -3.78 2.26 1.84
C VAL A 68 -4.00 3.30 2.95
N THR A 69 -2.98 4.04 3.38
CA THR A 69 -3.07 5.05 4.45
C THR A 69 -2.56 6.40 3.96
N TYR A 70 -1.25 6.63 4.01
CA TYR A 70 -0.58 7.87 3.64
C TYR A 70 -0.93 8.37 2.23
N PHE A 71 -0.69 7.55 1.20
CA PHE A 71 -0.95 7.95 -0.19
C PHE A 71 -2.45 8.08 -0.47
N TRP A 72 -3.25 7.15 0.06
CA TRP A 72 -4.71 7.20 -0.03
C TRP A 72 -5.32 8.49 0.56
N ASN A 73 -4.73 9.00 1.64
CA ASN A 73 -5.14 10.24 2.29
C ASN A 73 -4.48 11.50 1.70
N GLY A 74 -3.89 11.40 0.50
CA GLY A 74 -3.31 12.56 -0.17
C GLY A 74 -1.97 12.98 0.42
N ASN A 75 -1.09 12.01 0.68
CA ASN A 75 0.24 12.20 1.26
C ASN A 75 0.19 12.75 2.69
N ARG A 76 -0.79 12.29 3.47
CA ARG A 76 -1.01 12.67 4.87
C ARG A 76 -0.77 11.48 5.79
N SER A 77 0.14 11.59 6.75
CA SER A 77 0.50 10.46 7.63
C SER A 77 -0.55 10.20 8.71
N GLU A 78 -1.32 11.23 9.05
CA GLU A 78 -2.36 11.18 10.07
C GLU A 78 -3.73 10.78 9.51
N LYS A 79 -4.53 10.14 10.35
CA LYS A 79 -5.97 10.00 10.13
C LYS A 79 -6.65 11.38 10.12
N PHE A 80 -7.82 11.44 9.51
CA PHE A 80 -8.77 12.53 9.70
C PHE A 80 -9.54 12.36 11.03
N SER A 81 -9.78 11.12 11.48
CA SER A 81 -10.38 10.84 12.80
C SER A 81 -9.95 9.47 13.36
N ASP A 82 -9.40 9.47 14.57
CA ASP A 82 -9.06 8.23 15.29
C ASP A 82 -10.28 7.40 15.70
N GLU A 83 -11.44 8.05 15.87
CA GLU A 83 -12.69 7.38 16.26
C GLU A 83 -13.36 6.70 15.07
N LEU A 84 -13.27 7.31 13.88
CA LEU A 84 -13.94 6.82 12.67
C LEU A 84 -13.05 5.99 11.76
N GLU A 85 -11.72 6.04 11.92
CA GLU A 85 -10.80 5.28 11.07
C GLU A 85 -10.01 4.25 11.86
N THR A 86 -10.04 3.01 11.40
CA THR A 86 -9.18 1.93 11.90
C THR A 86 -8.21 1.51 10.80
N TRP A 87 -6.90 1.65 11.07
CA TRP A 87 -5.84 1.22 10.15
C TRP A 87 -5.09 0.06 10.79
N VAL A 88 -4.88 -1.01 10.04
CA VAL A 88 -4.22 -2.22 10.52
C VAL A 88 -3.09 -2.60 9.57
N GLU A 89 -1.90 -2.75 10.13
CA GLU A 89 -0.72 -3.24 9.43
C GLU A 89 -0.47 -4.70 9.79
N VAL A 90 -0.24 -5.52 8.77
CA VAL A 90 0.33 -6.86 8.93
C VAL A 90 1.85 -6.79 8.70
N PRO A 91 2.71 -7.13 9.67
CA PRO A 91 4.15 -7.10 9.44
C PRO A 91 4.57 -8.01 8.29
N SER A 92 5.23 -7.46 7.27
CA SER A 92 5.78 -8.24 6.16
C SER A 92 7.00 -9.06 6.61
N ASP A 93 7.22 -10.20 5.95
CA ASP A 93 8.45 -10.97 6.16
C ASP A 93 9.64 -10.23 5.51
N ILE A 94 10.81 -10.26 6.15
CA ILE A 94 12.04 -9.65 5.63
C ILE A 94 12.82 -10.69 4.81
N ILE A 95 12.29 -11.01 3.62
CA ILE A 95 12.86 -11.98 2.68
C ILE A 95 12.57 -11.55 1.22
N PRO A 96 13.34 -12.02 0.23
CA PRO A 96 12.96 -11.90 -1.18
C PRO A 96 11.56 -12.48 -1.44
N PHE A 97 10.70 -11.73 -2.12
CA PHE A 97 9.28 -12.06 -2.26
C PHE A 97 9.03 -13.30 -3.11
N ASP A 98 9.93 -13.63 -4.03
CA ASP A 98 9.86 -14.84 -4.86
C ASP A 98 10.07 -16.13 -4.06
N LEU A 99 10.73 -16.07 -2.89
CA LEU A 99 10.87 -17.22 -2.00
C LEU A 99 9.56 -17.51 -1.21
N LYS A 100 8.69 -16.52 -1.08
CA LYS A 100 7.38 -16.65 -0.42
C LYS A 100 6.33 -15.81 -1.16
N PRO A 101 5.94 -16.20 -2.38
CA PRO A 101 5.05 -15.42 -3.24
C PRO A 101 3.63 -15.25 -2.67
N TRP A 102 3.25 -16.10 -1.70
CA TRP A 102 2.01 -15.96 -0.94
C TRP A 102 1.96 -14.71 -0.06
N MET A 103 3.14 -14.16 0.30
CA MET A 103 3.33 -12.99 1.17
C MET A 103 2.43 -13.06 2.42
N LYS A 104 1.68 -12.00 2.73
CA LYS A 104 0.70 -11.95 3.83
C LYS A 104 -0.75 -11.91 3.36
N ALA A 105 -1.02 -12.42 2.17
CA ALA A 105 -2.36 -12.35 1.58
C ALA A 105 -3.41 -13.01 2.48
N THR A 106 -3.11 -14.18 3.08
CA THR A 106 -4.03 -14.86 4.00
C THR A 106 -4.31 -14.00 5.23
N GLU A 107 -3.27 -13.50 5.89
CA GLU A 107 -3.39 -12.72 7.13
C GLU A 107 -4.17 -11.41 6.91
N VAL A 108 -3.90 -10.71 5.80
CA VAL A 108 -4.70 -9.53 5.40
C VAL A 108 -6.16 -9.90 5.16
N THR A 109 -6.42 -11.06 4.54
CA THR A 109 -7.77 -11.54 4.26
C THR A 109 -8.52 -11.93 5.52
N ASP A 110 -7.84 -12.59 6.47
CA ASP A 110 -8.42 -12.98 7.75
C ASP A 110 -8.96 -11.75 8.49
N LEU A 111 -8.14 -10.70 8.56
CA LEU A 111 -8.52 -9.42 9.16
C LEU A 111 -9.65 -8.71 8.41
N MET A 112 -9.62 -8.74 7.07
CA MET A 112 -10.68 -8.15 6.25
C MET A 112 -12.01 -8.88 6.42
N VAL A 113 -12.00 -10.22 6.43
CA VAL A 113 -13.21 -11.03 6.66
C VAL A 113 -13.75 -10.75 8.06
N GLU A 114 -12.91 -10.73 9.09
CA GLU A 114 -13.32 -10.38 10.45
C GLU A 114 -13.95 -8.98 10.52
N ALA A 115 -13.32 -7.98 9.89
CA ALA A 115 -13.82 -6.61 9.85
C ALA A 115 -15.18 -6.51 9.14
N ILE A 116 -15.36 -7.21 8.01
CA ILE A 116 -16.63 -7.27 7.28
C ILE A 116 -17.72 -7.91 8.14
N GLU A 117 -17.43 -9.10 8.69
CA GLU A 117 -18.40 -9.88 9.48
C GLU A 117 -18.76 -9.22 10.82
N SER A 118 -17.91 -8.33 11.32
CA SER A 118 -18.21 -7.54 12.53
C SER A 118 -19.39 -6.58 12.33
N GLY A 119 -19.68 -6.16 11.08
CA GLY A 119 -20.70 -5.15 10.78
C GLY A 119 -20.39 -3.73 11.31
N LYS A 120 -19.19 -3.50 11.87
CA LYS A 120 -18.81 -2.22 12.49
C LYS A 120 -18.49 -1.12 11.47
N TYR A 121 -17.94 -1.50 10.31
CA TYR A 121 -17.36 -0.57 9.35
C TYR A 121 -18.25 -0.42 8.12
N GLN A 122 -18.49 0.80 7.68
CA GLN A 122 -19.32 1.09 6.51
C GLN A 122 -18.50 1.17 5.21
N PHE A 123 -17.21 1.48 5.31
CA PHE A 123 -16.28 1.50 4.19
C PHE A 123 -15.01 0.74 4.56
N LEU A 124 -14.62 -0.25 3.75
CA LEU A 124 -13.44 -1.05 3.99
C LEU A 124 -12.55 -1.06 2.75
N ARG A 125 -11.24 -0.97 2.95
CA ARG A 125 -10.25 -1.08 1.87
C ARG A 125 -9.08 -1.96 2.29
N CYS A 126 -8.52 -2.68 1.34
CA CYS A 126 -7.26 -3.39 1.53
C CYS A 126 -6.39 -3.36 0.27
N ASN A 127 -5.13 -3.71 0.42
CA ASN A 127 -4.20 -3.89 -0.70
C ASN A 127 -3.48 -5.24 -0.53
N TYR A 128 -3.46 -6.02 -1.61
CA TYR A 128 -2.66 -7.23 -1.76
C TYR A 128 -1.42 -6.94 -2.62
N PRO A 129 -0.21 -6.91 -2.05
CA PRO A 129 0.98 -6.50 -2.81
C PRO A 129 1.50 -7.54 -3.80
N ASN A 130 0.99 -8.77 -3.75
CA ASN A 130 1.61 -9.95 -4.37
C ASN A 130 1.95 -9.76 -5.86
N GLY A 131 1.01 -9.26 -6.66
CA GLY A 131 1.23 -9.06 -8.10
C GLY A 131 2.35 -8.06 -8.39
N ASP A 132 2.51 -7.04 -7.56
CA ASP A 132 3.52 -6.01 -7.73
C ASP A 132 4.87 -6.42 -7.17
N MET A 133 4.90 -6.79 -5.88
CA MET A 133 6.14 -7.06 -5.17
C MET A 133 6.83 -8.34 -5.67
N VAL A 134 6.05 -9.37 -6.03
CA VAL A 134 6.60 -10.58 -6.64
C VAL A 134 6.91 -10.35 -8.12
N GLY A 135 6.07 -9.58 -8.83
CA GLY A 135 6.31 -9.18 -10.22
C GLY A 135 7.66 -8.48 -10.41
N HIS A 136 8.03 -7.59 -9.49
CA HIS A 136 9.33 -6.91 -9.48
C HIS A 136 10.55 -7.82 -9.35
N THR A 137 10.39 -9.09 -8.97
CA THR A 137 11.50 -10.05 -8.97
C THR A 137 11.84 -10.56 -10.37
N GLY A 138 10.93 -10.41 -11.34
CA GLY A 138 11.05 -10.99 -12.68
C GLY A 138 10.89 -12.52 -12.72
N ASN A 139 10.56 -13.16 -11.59
CA ASN A 139 10.31 -14.59 -11.53
C ASN A 139 8.85 -14.88 -11.89
N TYR A 140 8.61 -15.36 -13.11
CA TYR A 140 7.27 -15.67 -13.62
C TYR A 140 6.53 -16.69 -12.76
N GLU A 141 7.16 -17.82 -12.43
CA GLU A 141 6.51 -18.91 -11.66
C GLU A 141 6.12 -18.43 -10.25
N ALA A 142 7.00 -17.66 -9.59
CA ALA A 142 6.66 -17.08 -8.30
C ALA A 142 5.53 -16.05 -8.43
N THR A 143 5.55 -15.21 -9.47
CA THR A 143 4.51 -14.19 -9.69
C THR A 143 3.15 -14.84 -9.96
N LEU A 144 3.11 -15.93 -10.73
CA LEU A 144 1.90 -16.71 -10.96
C LEU A 144 1.30 -17.19 -9.63
N ILE A 145 2.12 -17.79 -8.76
CA ILE A 145 1.68 -18.21 -7.41
C ILE A 145 1.18 -17.01 -6.61
N GLY A 146 1.85 -15.85 -6.71
CA GLY A 146 1.43 -14.63 -6.02
C GLY A 146 0.05 -14.16 -6.46
N VAL A 147 -0.25 -14.17 -7.76
CA VAL A 147 -1.56 -13.80 -8.31
C VAL A 147 -2.63 -14.84 -7.93
N GLU A 148 -2.34 -16.14 -8.04
CA GLU A 148 -3.24 -17.22 -7.61
C GLU A 148 -3.58 -17.13 -6.11
N SER A 149 -2.60 -16.72 -5.29
CA SER A 149 -2.82 -16.49 -3.86
C SER A 149 -3.88 -15.41 -3.63
N VAL A 150 -3.80 -14.30 -4.39
CA VAL A 150 -4.77 -13.19 -4.31
C VAL A 150 -6.14 -13.63 -4.82
N ASP A 151 -6.24 -14.40 -5.90
CA ASP A 151 -7.52 -14.91 -6.40
C ASP A 151 -8.25 -15.76 -5.34
N LEU A 152 -7.53 -16.67 -4.67
CA LEU A 152 -8.06 -17.47 -3.56
C LEU A 152 -8.56 -16.59 -2.40
N GLN A 153 -7.85 -15.51 -2.10
CA GLN A 153 -8.24 -14.57 -1.05
C GLN A 153 -9.44 -13.70 -1.46
N LEU A 154 -9.50 -13.25 -2.71
CA LEU A 154 -10.64 -12.50 -3.25
C LEU A 154 -11.92 -13.31 -3.16
N ARG A 155 -11.85 -14.63 -3.36
CA ARG A 155 -13.01 -15.50 -3.16
C ARG A 155 -13.55 -15.42 -1.73
N ARG A 156 -12.67 -15.43 -0.72
CA ARG A 156 -13.04 -15.34 0.70
C ARG A 156 -13.67 -13.99 1.03
N VAL A 157 -13.08 -12.89 0.55
CA VAL A 157 -13.65 -11.54 0.71
C VAL A 157 -15.02 -11.44 0.04
N MET A 158 -15.16 -11.95 -1.18
CA MET A 158 -16.43 -11.94 -1.91
C MET A 158 -17.53 -12.70 -1.15
N ASP A 159 -17.21 -13.86 -0.58
CA ASP A 159 -18.18 -14.64 0.18
C ASP A 159 -18.59 -13.92 1.49
N ALA A 160 -17.65 -13.26 2.18
CA ALA A 160 -17.95 -12.42 3.34
C ALA A 160 -18.81 -11.19 2.98
N CYS A 161 -18.50 -10.50 1.88
CA CYS A 161 -19.30 -9.39 1.39
C CYS A 161 -20.73 -9.82 1.05
N LYS A 162 -20.91 -10.95 0.34
CA LYS A 162 -22.24 -11.50 0.02
C LYS A 162 -23.04 -11.85 1.27
N LYS A 163 -22.40 -12.44 2.27
CA LYS A 163 -23.03 -12.81 3.55
C LYS A 163 -23.52 -11.58 4.32
N MET A 164 -22.77 -10.48 4.25
CA MET A 164 -23.03 -9.27 5.02
C MET A 164 -23.67 -8.13 4.20
N ASP A 165 -24.08 -8.41 2.96
CA ASP A 165 -24.71 -7.47 2.03
C ASP A 165 -23.85 -6.23 1.69
N TYR A 166 -22.54 -6.43 1.53
CA TYR A 166 -21.62 -5.39 1.04
C TYR A 166 -21.48 -5.43 -0.48
N THR A 167 -21.33 -4.25 -1.07
CA THR A 167 -20.86 -4.12 -2.46
C THR A 167 -19.35 -4.22 -2.50
N LEU A 168 -18.82 -5.14 -3.31
CA LEU A 168 -17.38 -5.31 -3.52
C LEU A 168 -16.94 -4.63 -4.82
N ILE A 169 -15.90 -3.80 -4.72
CA ILE A 169 -15.18 -3.22 -5.86
C ILE A 169 -13.76 -3.78 -5.85
N VAL A 170 -13.34 -4.40 -6.95
CA VAL A 170 -11.98 -4.90 -7.15
C VAL A 170 -11.32 -4.06 -8.25
N THR A 171 -10.11 -3.56 -7.98
CA THR A 171 -9.36 -2.72 -8.90
C THR A 171 -7.85 -2.85 -8.63
N ALA A 172 -7.03 -2.26 -9.48
CA ALA A 172 -5.58 -2.17 -9.34
C ALA A 172 -5.14 -0.72 -9.52
N ASP A 173 -4.09 -0.31 -8.82
CA ASP A 173 -3.47 1.01 -8.94
C ASP A 173 -2.63 1.15 -10.21
N HIS A 174 -2.01 0.06 -10.67
CA HIS A 174 -1.29 -0.04 -11.93
C HIS A 174 -1.07 -1.50 -12.37
N GLY A 175 -0.46 -1.69 -13.54
CA GLY A 175 0.05 -3.00 -14.01
C GLY A 175 1.47 -3.29 -13.49
N ASN A 176 1.83 -4.58 -13.47
CA ASN A 176 3.17 -5.13 -13.24
C ASN A 176 3.19 -6.60 -13.68
N SER A 177 2.47 -7.47 -12.95
CA SER A 177 2.43 -8.92 -13.19
C SER A 177 1.80 -9.34 -14.53
N ASP A 178 1.18 -8.40 -15.24
CA ASP A 178 0.63 -8.59 -16.59
C ASP A 178 1.72 -8.70 -17.68
N GLU A 179 2.95 -8.25 -17.42
CA GLU A 179 4.06 -8.33 -18.37
C GLU A 179 5.38 -8.74 -17.68
N MET A 180 5.61 -10.05 -17.62
CA MET A 180 6.76 -10.65 -16.90
C MET A 180 8.01 -10.88 -17.75
N TYR A 181 7.90 -10.69 -19.06
CA TYR A 181 9.00 -10.87 -20.00
C TYR A 181 9.10 -9.65 -20.90
N ASP A 182 10.33 -9.21 -21.19
CA ASP A 182 10.55 -8.25 -22.26
C ASP A 182 10.09 -8.88 -23.58
N LYS A 183 9.22 -8.18 -24.30
CA LYS A 183 8.72 -8.61 -25.61
C LYS A 183 9.79 -8.54 -26.71
N GLY A 184 10.98 -8.04 -26.39
CA GLY A 184 12.06 -7.80 -27.34
C GLY A 184 11.75 -6.59 -28.23
N LYS A 185 12.78 -6.03 -28.88
CA LYS A 185 12.58 -4.95 -29.87
C LYS A 185 12.04 -5.45 -31.20
N ASN A 186 12.13 -6.76 -31.45
CA ASN A 186 11.71 -7.38 -32.69
C ASN A 186 10.32 -8.01 -32.52
N PRO A 187 9.36 -7.73 -33.42
CA PRO A 187 8.00 -8.30 -33.35
C PRO A 187 7.94 -9.83 -33.42
N ASP A 188 9.04 -10.50 -33.77
CA ASP A 188 9.17 -11.95 -33.91
C ASP A 188 9.90 -12.64 -32.74
N GLY A 189 10.33 -11.89 -31.71
CA GLY A 189 10.95 -12.42 -30.51
C GLY A 189 12.39 -12.94 -30.69
N SER A 190 13.09 -12.58 -31.78
CA SER A 190 14.52 -12.88 -31.89
C SER A 190 15.38 -11.97 -30.99
N PRO A 191 16.51 -12.46 -30.44
CA PRO A 191 17.47 -11.62 -29.71
C PRO A 191 18.07 -10.50 -30.58
#